data_AF-A0A160VWL1-F1
#
_entry.id   AF-A0A160VWL1-F1
#
_cell.length_a   1.000
_cell.length_b   1.000
_cell.length_c   1.000
_cell.angle_alpha   90.00
_cell.angle_beta   90.00
_cell.angle_gamma   90.00
#
_symmetry.space_group_name_H-M   'P 1'
#
loop_
_entity.id
_entity.type
_entity.pdbx_description
1 polymer ?
#
loop_
_entity_poly.entity_id
_entity_poly.type
_entity_poly.pdbx_seq_one_letter_code
_entity_poly.pdbx_strand_id
1 'polypeptide(L)'
;MGYTIYYRVEITRWSEFVKFIKRICRGLGIGFELSGSYVVVTGEEAESLVIPPSGEGFVKTYGREPITSIYLLILYSISAFGSVLVWED
;
A
#
# COMPACT_ATOMS: atom_id res chain seq x y z
N MET A 1 14.46 -2.82 -16.03
CA MET A 1 14.51 -3.40 -14.68
C MET A 1 13.45 -2.65 -13.89
N GLY A 2 12.32 -3.31 -13.62
CA GLY A 2 11.13 -2.63 -13.12
C GLY A 2 11.13 -2.69 -11.61
N TYR A 3 11.16 -1.52 -10.96
CA TYR A 3 11.09 -1.40 -9.51
C TYR A 3 9.84 -2.13 -8.98
N THR A 4 10.08 -3.22 -8.26
CA THR A 4 9.07 -4.04 -7.59
C THR A 4 9.23 -3.87 -6.10
N ILE A 5 8.16 -3.44 -5.44
CA ILE A 5 8.12 -3.37 -3.98
C ILE A 5 7.49 -4.67 -3.49
N TYR A 6 8.20 -5.40 -2.65
CA TYR A 6 7.72 -6.58 -1.95
C TYR A 6 7.42 -6.24 -0.49
N TYR A 7 6.40 -6.88 0.07
CA TYR A 7 6.05 -6.66 1.47
C TYR A 7 5.44 -7.88 2.13
N ARG A 8 5.58 -7.90 3.46
CA ARG A 8 4.84 -8.76 4.38
C ARG A 8 4.18 -7.90 5.45
N VAL A 9 2.90 -8.13 5.73
CA VAL A 9 2.10 -7.31 6.65
C VAL A 9 1.35 -8.17 7.65
N GLU A 10 1.09 -7.61 8.82
CA GLU A 10 0.12 -8.10 9.80
C GLU A 10 -0.52 -6.90 10.51
N ILE A 11 -1.76 -6.57 10.14
CA ILE A 11 -2.48 -5.38 10.56
C ILE A 11 -3.48 -5.73 11.65
N THR A 12 -3.13 -5.43 12.90
CA THR A 12 -3.96 -5.72 14.07
C THR A 12 -5.11 -4.71 14.25
N ARG A 13 -4.92 -3.45 13.82
CA ARG A 13 -5.90 -2.37 13.92
C ARG A 13 -6.54 -2.03 12.57
N TRP A 14 -7.14 -3.04 11.92
CA TRP A 14 -7.64 -2.95 10.54
C TRP A 14 -8.59 -1.77 10.27
N SER A 15 -9.61 -1.57 11.11
CA SER A 15 -10.57 -0.48 10.91
C SER A 15 -9.92 0.91 10.93
N GLU A 16 -8.90 1.09 11.77
CA GLU A 16 -8.17 2.35 11.89
C GLU A 16 -7.23 2.57 10.70
N PHE A 17 -6.54 1.51 10.27
CA PHE A 17 -5.73 1.51 9.06
C PHE A 17 -6.55 1.89 7.82
N VAL A 18 -7.71 1.26 7.61
CA VAL A 18 -8.60 1.55 6.47
C VAL A 18 -9.04 3.01 6.48
N LYS A 19 -9.44 3.54 7.64
CA LYS A 19 -9.82 4.97 7.78
C LYS A 19 -8.65 5.89 7.47
N PHE A 20 -7.46 5.55 7.94
CA PHE A 20 -6.24 6.33 7.73
C PHE A 20 -5.86 6.36 6.23
N ILE A 21 -5.73 5.20 5.58
CA ILE A 21 -5.37 5.13 4.16
C ILE A 21 -6.43 5.77 3.28
N LYS A 22 -7.72 5.57 3.55
CA LYS A 22 -8.79 6.26 2.81
C LYS A 22 -8.64 7.78 2.87
N ARG A 23 -8.29 8.34 4.03
CA ARG A 23 -8.05 9.78 4.19
C ARG A 23 -6.81 10.22 3.39
N ILE A 24 -5.71 9.46 3.45
CA ILE A 24 -4.48 9.75 2.71
C ILE A 24 -4.74 9.73 1.20
N CYS A 25 -5.30 8.65 0.66
CA CYS A 25 -5.60 8.54 -0.77
C CYS A 25 -6.50 9.68 -1.26
N ARG A 26 -7.54 10.02 -0.48
CA ARG A 26 -8.41 11.18 -0.80
C ARG A 26 -7.64 12.50 -0.81
N GLY A 27 -6.73 12.72 0.15
CA GLY A 27 -5.92 13.93 0.22
C GLY A 27 -4.89 14.06 -0.91
N LEU A 28 -4.40 12.93 -1.42
CA LEU A 28 -3.44 12.86 -2.52
C LEU A 28 -4.10 12.77 -3.90
N GLY A 29 -5.42 12.59 -3.98
CA GLY A 29 -6.13 12.38 -5.24
C GLY A 29 -5.87 11.01 -5.89
N ILE A 30 -5.51 10.00 -5.08
CA ILE A 30 -5.16 8.65 -5.54
C ILE A 30 -6.34 7.69 -5.32
N GLY A 31 -6.47 6.68 -6.18
CA GLY A 31 -7.52 5.69 -6.11
C GLY A 31 -7.48 4.89 -4.80
N PHE A 32 -8.65 4.67 -4.21
CA PHE A 32 -8.83 3.83 -3.02
C PHE A 32 -10.10 2.99 -3.19
N GLU A 33 -9.97 1.69 -2.96
CA GLU A 33 -11.08 0.74 -2.88
C GLU A 33 -10.90 -0.19 -1.68
N LEU A 34 -12.02 -0.54 -1.03
CA LEU A 34 -12.07 -1.62 -0.05
C LEU A 34 -12.84 -2.79 -0.67
N SER A 35 -12.12 -3.82 -1.11
CA SER A 35 -12.68 -4.98 -1.79
C SER A 35 -12.69 -6.17 -0.83
N GLY A 36 -13.83 -6.44 -0.19
CA GLY A 36 -13.95 -7.46 0.84
C GLY A 36 -13.05 -7.15 2.04
N SER A 37 -12.01 -7.96 2.25
CA SER A 37 -11.04 -7.78 3.34
C SER A 37 -9.76 -7.08 2.92
N TYR A 38 -9.62 -6.61 1.68
CA TYR A 38 -8.36 -6.03 1.16
C TYR A 38 -8.54 -4.55 0.84
N VAL A 39 -7.49 -3.77 1.04
CA VAL A 39 -7.40 -2.39 0.55
C VAL A 39 -6.66 -2.39 -0.78
N VAL A 40 -7.23 -1.72 -1.78
CA VAL A 40 -6.58 -1.50 -3.08
C VAL A 40 -6.30 -0.01 -3.23
N VAL A 41 -5.04 0.33 -3.50
CA VAL A 41 -4.60 1.70 -3.80
C VAL A 41 -4.13 1.74 -5.25
N THR A 42 -4.66 2.68 -6.04
CA THR A 42 -4.37 2.77 -7.48
C THR A 42 -3.76 4.11 -7.81
N GLY A 43 -2.47 4.11 -8.13
CA GLY A 43 -1.74 5.23 -8.72
C GLY A 43 -1.74 5.20 -10.25
N GLU A 44 -1.39 6.33 -10.86
CA GLU A 44 -1.25 6.44 -12.31
C GLU A 44 0.05 5.76 -12.79
N GLU A 45 -0.01 5.08 -13.94
CA GLU A 45 1.15 4.41 -14.60
C GLU A 45 1.87 3.32 -13.77
N ALA A 46 1.28 2.85 -12.66
CA ALA A 46 1.79 1.76 -11.82
C ALA A 46 0.72 0.67 -11.63
N GLU A 47 1.13 -0.54 -11.24
CA GLU A 47 0.19 -1.56 -10.77
C GLU A 47 -0.50 -1.08 -9.47
N SER A 48 -1.70 -1.58 -9.20
CA SER A 48 -2.42 -1.29 -7.95
C SER A 48 -1.77 -2.02 -6.77
N LEU A 49 -1.54 -1.29 -5.68
CA LEU A 49 -1.06 -1.85 -4.42
C LEU A 49 -2.22 -2.52 -3.66
N VAL A 50 -2.12 -3.82 -3.40
CA VAL A 50 -3.16 -4.62 -2.74
C VAL A 50 -2.73 -5.04 -1.35
N ILE A 51 -3.30 -4.43 -0.31
CA ILE A 51 -2.90 -4.63 1.08
C ILE A 51 -3.91 -5.55 1.78
N PRO A 52 -3.55 -6.81 2.09
CA PRO A 52 -4.37 -7.68 2.93
C PRO A 52 -4.26 -7.32 4.42
N PRO A 53 -5.17 -7.81 5.28
CA PRO A 53 -5.02 -7.66 6.73
C PRO A 53 -3.79 -8.40 7.26
N SER A 54 -3.40 -9.50 6.63
CA SER A 54 -2.18 -10.25 6.94
C SER A 54 -1.72 -11.03 5.70
N GLY A 55 -0.41 -11.20 5.54
CA GLY A 55 0.18 -11.98 4.46
C GLY A 55 1.30 -11.24 3.72
N GLU A 56 1.58 -11.70 2.51
CA GLU A 56 2.64 -11.18 1.64
C GLU A 56 2.06 -10.67 0.33
N GLY A 57 2.77 -9.76 -0.33
CA GLY A 57 2.39 -9.24 -1.63
C GLY A 57 3.55 -8.53 -2.32
N PHE A 58 3.28 -8.06 -3.53
CA PHE A 58 4.21 -7.25 -4.29
C PHE A 58 3.43 -6.29 -5.19
N VAL A 59 4.10 -5.23 -5.64
CA VAL A 59 3.56 -4.30 -6.64
C VAL A 59 4.68 -3.80 -7.55
N LYS A 60 4.45 -3.80 -8.87
CA LYS A 60 5.39 -3.18 -9.81
C LYS A 60 5.01 -1.73 -10.03
N THR A 61 5.92 -0.83 -9.69
CA THR A 61 5.74 0.60 -9.88
C THR A 61 6.48 1.10 -11.11
N TYR A 62 7.38 0.28 -11.67
CA TYR A 62 8.24 0.64 -12.81
C TYR A 62 9.09 1.90 -12.57
N GLY A 63 9.32 2.28 -11.31
CA GLY A 63 10.04 3.49 -10.92
C GLY A 63 9.25 4.78 -11.21
N ARG A 64 7.93 4.68 -11.35
CA ARG A 64 7.06 5.83 -11.61
C ARG A 64 6.87 6.61 -10.32
N GLU A 65 7.48 7.79 -10.27
CA GLU A 65 7.28 8.75 -9.18
C GLU A 65 6.14 9.72 -9.49
N PRO A 66 5.38 10.17 -8.47
CA PRO A 66 5.60 9.95 -7.04
C PRO A 66 4.95 8.66 -6.49
N ILE A 67 4.31 7.85 -7.34
CA ILE A 67 3.51 6.68 -6.89
C ILE A 67 4.37 5.65 -6.16
N THR A 68 5.59 5.40 -6.64
CA THR A 68 6.56 4.51 -5.97
C THR A 68 6.83 4.98 -4.55
N SER A 69 7.22 6.25 -4.37
CA SER A 69 7.43 6.84 -3.05
C SER A 69 6.18 6.78 -2.17
N ILE A 70 5.01 7.03 -2.73
CA ILE A 70 3.74 7.00 -1.99
C ILE A 70 3.41 5.58 -1.52
N TYR A 71 3.62 4.57 -2.35
CA TYR A 71 3.42 3.17 -1.97
C TYR A 71 4.35 2.76 -0.84
N LEU A 72 5.63 3.15 -0.89
CA LEU A 72 6.57 2.93 0.21
C LEU A 72 6.07 3.59 1.51
N LEU A 73 5.66 4.86 1.45
CA LEU A 73 5.12 5.57 2.62
C LEU A 73 3.87 4.90 3.19
N ILE A 74 2.95 4.45 2.32
CA ILE A 74 1.75 3.70 2.73
C ILE A 74 2.15 2.41 3.42
N LEU A 75 3.04 1.62 2.83
CA LEU A 75 3.50 0.35 3.41
C LEU A 75 4.19 0.58 4.75
N TYR A 76 5.14 1.52 4.86
CA TYR A 76 5.80 1.82 6.13
C TYR A 76 4.83 2.37 7.19
N SER A 77 3.77 3.07 6.80
CA SER A 77 2.75 3.54 7.75
C SER A 77 1.98 2.41 8.45
N ILE A 78 1.99 1.20 7.87
CA ILE A 78 1.38 0.00 8.48
C ILE A 78 1.99 -0.30 9.86
N SER A 79 3.25 0.07 10.10
CA SER A 79 3.92 -0.08 11.40
C SER A 79 3.18 0.61 12.57
N ALA A 80 2.32 1.60 12.30
CA ALA A 80 1.47 2.24 13.32
C ALA A 80 0.22 1.42 13.70
N PHE A 81 -0.14 0.43 12.89
CA PHE A 81 -1.37 -0.39 13.02
C PHE A 81 -1.07 -1.88 13.20
N GLY A 82 0.20 -2.28 13.14
CA GLY A 82 0.63 -3.67 13.14
C GLY A 82 2.11 -3.78 12.79
N SER A 83 2.48 -4.80 12.01
CA SER A 83 3.84 -5.02 11.53
C SER A 83 3.91 -4.99 10.01
N VAL A 84 5.07 -4.55 9.51
CA VAL A 84 5.38 -4.57 8.08
C VAL A 84 6.88 -4.84 7.88
N LEU A 85 7.19 -5.63 6.86
CA LEU A 85 8.51 -5.77 6.28
C LEU A 85 8.40 -5.36 4.81
N VAL A 86 9.31 -4.49 4.33
CA VAL A 86 9.35 -4.03 2.93
C VAL A 86 10.76 -4.26 2.39
N TRP A 87 10.86 -4.71 1.14
CA TRP A 87 12.11 -4.82 0.40
C TRP A 87 11.87 -4.57 -1.10
N GLU A 88 12.92 -4.18 -1.82
CA GLU A 88 12.89 -3.83 -3.25
C GLU A 88 13.90 -4.70 -4.02
N ASP A 89 13.67 -4.90 -5.33
CA ASP A 89 14.56 -5.62 -6.25
C ASP A 89 15.49 -4.71 -7.09
#